data_AF-A0AAU2WRP2-F1
#
_entry.id   AF-A0AAU2WRP2-F1
#
_cell.length_a   1.000
_cell.length_b   1.000
_cell.length_c   1.000
_cell.angle_alpha   90.00
_cell.angle_beta   90.00
_cell.angle_gamma   90.00
#
_symmetry.space_group_name_H-M   'P 1'
#
loop_
_entity.id
_entity.type
_entity.pdbx_description
1 polymer ?
#
loop_
_entity_poly.entity_id
_entity_poly.type
_entity_poly.pdbx_seq_one_letter_code
_entity_poly.pdbx_strand_id
1 'polypeptide(L)'
;MQSLVAGLAAGNRPDEMVFVLIDHKGGAAFKDCVDLPHTLGMVTDLDPHLTERALTSIGAELRRRETTLVTMSASLLACGTRAILVTPRDTPLRALVAHPHVVAHLPGADLAEQPLLDALARAEGAPVVVVVDDADMHTNCLADPVLRGIVASGRDRGTALVYAGVSEVVTQHMFGWLGEARRARSGALIAPQTIVEGDLLGVRLSPDAVRGQPRPGRAVVVDPATGGTLTICLPNTSARVV
;
A
#
# COMPACT_ATOMS: atom_id res chain seq x y z
N MET A 1 -8.50 -3.37 30.54
CA MET A 1 -7.83 -3.41 29.21
C MET A 1 -8.23 -4.65 28.42
N GLN A 2 -8.20 -5.86 28.99
CA GLN A 2 -8.72 -7.07 28.32
C GLN A 2 -10.16 -6.91 27.81
N SER A 3 -11.04 -6.30 28.61
CA SER A 3 -12.44 -6.03 28.20
C SER A 3 -12.55 -5.09 26.99
N LEU A 4 -11.60 -4.15 26.82
CA LEU A 4 -11.55 -3.27 25.64
C LEU A 4 -11.06 -4.03 24.40
N VAL A 5 -9.98 -4.81 24.54
CA VAL A 5 -9.45 -5.65 23.46
C VAL A 5 -10.48 -6.68 23.03
N ALA A 6 -11.14 -7.35 23.97
CA ALA A 6 -12.20 -8.30 23.69
C ALA A 6 -13.44 -7.63 23.06
N GLY A 7 -13.80 -6.42 23.50
CA GLY A 7 -14.89 -5.66 22.88
C GLY A 7 -14.59 -5.27 21.44
N LEU A 8 -13.35 -4.84 21.15
CA LEU A 8 -12.91 -4.54 19.78
C LEU A 8 -12.82 -5.82 18.93
N ALA A 9 -12.31 -6.92 19.48
CA ALA A 9 -12.24 -8.22 18.80
C ALA A 9 -13.64 -8.80 18.50
N ALA A 10 -14.63 -8.54 19.35
CA ALA A 10 -15.99 -9.01 19.15
C ALA A 10 -16.74 -8.21 18.08
N GLY A 11 -16.34 -6.94 17.86
CA GLY A 11 -17.00 -6.03 16.92
C GLY A 11 -16.34 -5.92 15.55
N ASN A 12 -15.16 -6.50 15.35
CA ASN A 12 -14.38 -6.39 14.11
C ASN A 12 -13.91 -7.78 13.67
N ARG A 13 -13.60 -7.96 12.38
CA ARG A 13 -13.04 -9.22 11.88
C ARG A 13 -11.50 -9.25 11.98
N PRO A 14 -10.86 -10.44 12.06
CA PRO A 14 -9.39 -10.56 12.16
C PRO A 14 -8.60 -10.01 10.97
N ASP A 15 -9.23 -9.95 9.81
CA ASP A 15 -8.67 -9.35 8.58
C ASP A 15 -8.81 -7.83 8.51
N GLU A 16 -9.67 -7.24 9.36
CA GLU A 16 -9.94 -5.81 9.43
C GLU A 16 -9.19 -5.13 10.57
N MET A 17 -8.95 -5.85 11.67
CA MET A 17 -8.27 -5.33 12.85
C MET A 17 -7.38 -6.40 13.49
N VAL A 18 -6.13 -6.03 13.75
CA VAL A 18 -5.17 -6.89 14.45
C VAL A 18 -4.61 -6.21 15.68
N PHE A 19 -4.37 -6.99 16.74
CA PHE A 19 -3.76 -6.52 17.98
C PHE A 19 -2.29 -6.96 18.04
N VAL A 20 -1.43 -6.01 18.37
CA VAL A 20 -0.10 -6.27 18.91
C VAL A 20 -0.18 -5.94 20.39
N LEU A 21 -0.11 -6.97 21.23
CA LEU A 21 -0.31 -6.84 22.68
C LEU A 21 1.05 -6.61 23.34
N ILE A 22 1.16 -5.58 24.18
CA ILE A 22 2.40 -5.21 24.85
C ILE A 22 2.15 -5.23 26.35
N ASP A 23 2.86 -6.11 27.07
CA ASP A 23 2.77 -6.21 28.52
C ASP A 23 4.13 -5.94 29.17
N HIS A 24 4.20 -4.83 29.90
CA HIS A 24 5.38 -4.43 30.69
C HIS A 24 5.49 -5.13 32.06
N LYS A 25 4.50 -5.95 32.46
CA LYS A 25 4.45 -6.63 33.76
C LYS A 25 4.24 -8.14 33.63
N GLY A 26 5.09 -8.81 32.85
CA GLY A 26 5.22 -10.28 32.87
C GLY A 26 4.07 -11.07 32.24
N GLY A 27 3.31 -10.48 31.31
CA GLY A 27 2.32 -11.19 30.47
C GLY A 27 0.97 -11.46 31.15
N ALA A 28 0.73 -10.97 32.36
CA ALA A 28 -0.52 -11.19 33.09
C ALA A 28 -1.69 -10.33 32.58
N ALA A 29 -1.43 -9.15 32.02
CA ALA A 29 -2.47 -8.17 31.68
C ALA A 29 -3.27 -8.54 30.43
N PHE A 30 -2.72 -9.40 29.55
CA PHE A 30 -3.33 -9.74 28.26
C PHE A 30 -3.32 -11.24 27.95
N LYS A 31 -3.08 -12.07 28.97
CA LYS A 31 -2.93 -13.52 28.83
C LYS A 31 -4.06 -14.18 28.03
N ASP A 32 -5.30 -13.79 28.29
CA ASP A 32 -6.48 -14.35 27.62
C ASP A 32 -6.76 -13.73 26.24
N CYS A 33 -6.12 -12.61 25.92
CA CYS A 33 -6.25 -11.95 24.61
C CYS A 33 -5.24 -12.48 23.58
N VAL A 34 -4.22 -13.22 24.02
CA VAL A 34 -3.19 -13.79 23.13
C VAL A 34 -3.79 -14.81 22.16
N ASP A 35 -4.78 -15.56 22.62
CA ASP A 35 -5.43 -16.61 21.84
C ASP A 35 -6.53 -16.09 20.91
N LEU A 36 -6.79 -14.78 20.90
CA LEU A 36 -7.75 -14.19 19.98
C LEU A 36 -7.22 -14.28 18.55
N PRO A 37 -8.07 -14.59 17.55
CA PRO A 37 -7.67 -14.70 16.15
C PRO A 37 -7.17 -13.36 15.56
N HIS A 38 -7.47 -12.26 16.24
CA HIS A 38 -7.02 -10.90 15.92
C HIS A 38 -5.59 -10.62 16.40
N THR A 39 -5.03 -11.43 17.29
CA THR A 39 -3.74 -11.13 17.92
C THR A 39 -2.59 -11.64 17.07
N LEU A 40 -1.80 -10.70 16.55
CA LEU A 40 -0.61 -11.00 15.74
C LEU A 40 0.57 -11.48 16.61
N GLY A 41 0.60 -11.06 17.87
CA GLY A 41 1.61 -11.46 18.84
C GLY A 41 1.52 -10.67 20.14
N MET A 42 2.07 -11.25 21.20
CA MET A 42 2.24 -10.60 22.50
C MET A 42 3.73 -10.43 22.78
N VAL A 43 4.13 -9.20 23.09
CA VAL A 43 5.49 -8.89 23.50
C VAL A 43 5.51 -8.61 24.99
N THR A 44 6.30 -9.41 25.71
CA THR A 44 6.44 -9.33 27.17
C THR A 44 7.88 -9.01 27.52
N ASP A 45 8.08 -8.43 28.71
CA ASP A 45 9.40 -8.25 29.31
C ASP A 45 10.34 -7.33 28.51
N LEU A 46 9.77 -6.43 27.71
CA LEU A 46 10.54 -5.44 26.98
C LEU A 46 10.88 -4.24 27.86
N ASP A 47 12.18 -3.91 27.88
CA ASP A 47 12.67 -2.58 28.25
C ASP A 47 11.82 -1.52 27.49
N PRO A 48 11.35 -0.46 28.16
CA PRO A 48 10.63 0.65 27.54
C PRO A 48 11.23 1.13 26.21
N HIS A 49 12.56 1.14 26.07
CA HIS A 49 13.25 1.54 24.85
C HIS A 49 13.06 0.58 23.67
N LEU A 50 12.95 -0.72 23.93
CA LEU A 50 12.73 -1.73 22.89
C LEU A 50 11.28 -1.69 22.39
N THR A 51 10.34 -1.42 23.29
CA THR A 51 8.91 -1.23 22.98
C THR A 51 8.69 0.01 22.11
N GLU A 52 9.26 1.15 22.52
CA GLU A 52 9.17 2.40 21.77
C GLU A 52 9.81 2.26 20.39
N ARG A 53 10.94 1.56 20.28
CA ARG A 53 11.56 1.24 19.00
C ARG A 53 10.72 0.32 18.14
N ALA A 54 10.09 -0.72 18.70
CA ALA A 54 9.23 -1.62 17.96
C ALA A 54 7.99 -0.88 17.40
N LEU A 55 7.32 -0.08 18.23
CA LEU A 55 6.19 0.76 17.83
C LEU A 55 6.59 1.85 16.83
N THR A 56 7.77 2.46 17.01
CA THR A 56 8.31 3.44 16.07
C THR A 56 8.62 2.78 14.72
N SER A 57 9.19 1.58 14.71
CA SER A 57 9.45 0.83 13.48
C SER A 57 8.16 0.41 12.78
N ILE A 58 7.15 -0.04 13.52
CA ILE A 58 5.83 -0.38 12.96
C ILE A 58 5.15 0.87 12.38
N GLY A 59 5.11 1.96 13.15
CA GLY A 59 4.55 3.23 12.69
C GLY A 59 5.35 3.84 11.53
N ALA A 60 6.67 3.62 11.48
CA ALA A 60 7.51 4.03 10.37
C ALA A 60 7.27 3.19 9.12
N GLU A 61 7.04 1.88 9.25
CA GLU A 61 6.71 0.99 8.13
C GLU A 61 5.32 1.27 7.56
N LEU A 62 4.33 1.56 8.43
CA LEU A 62 3.00 2.03 8.02
C LEU A 62 3.09 3.38 7.28
N ARG A 63 3.73 4.39 7.89
CA ARG A 63 3.94 5.71 7.24
C ARG A 63 4.70 5.64 5.92
N ARG A 64 5.54 4.63 5.74
CA ARG A 64 6.45 4.47 4.61
C ARG A 64 5.79 3.94 3.35
N ARG A 65 4.80 3.05 3.48
CA ARG A 65 3.92 2.66 2.37
C ARG A 65 3.10 3.86 1.91
N GLU A 66 2.57 4.59 2.88
CA GLU A 66 1.69 5.73 2.67
C GLU A 66 2.37 6.93 1.97
N THR A 67 3.65 7.21 2.26
CA THR A 67 4.34 8.39 1.70
C THR A 67 4.66 8.27 0.21
N THR A 68 4.98 7.06 -0.28
CA THR A 68 5.39 6.87 -1.68
C THR A 68 4.22 7.08 -2.62
N LEU A 69 3.09 6.41 -2.34
CA LEU A 69 1.90 6.52 -3.17
C LEU A 69 1.33 7.94 -3.16
N VAL A 70 1.32 8.59 -1.99
CA VAL A 70 0.94 10.01 -1.85
C VAL A 70 1.86 10.90 -2.68
N THR A 71 3.19 10.71 -2.62
CA THR A 71 4.16 11.52 -3.38
C THR A 71 3.92 11.38 -4.88
N MET A 72 3.78 10.15 -5.38
CA MET A 72 3.51 9.91 -6.79
C MET A 72 2.20 10.55 -7.23
N SER A 73 1.15 10.36 -6.44
CA SER A 73 -0.18 10.91 -6.73
C SER A 73 -0.18 12.44 -6.71
N ALA A 74 0.43 13.06 -5.70
CA ALA A 74 0.57 14.50 -5.61
C ALA A 74 1.37 15.08 -6.79
N SER A 75 2.45 14.40 -7.21
CA SER A 75 3.23 14.83 -8.38
C SER A 75 2.42 14.75 -9.67
N LEU A 76 1.64 13.68 -9.88
CA LEU A 76 0.79 13.53 -11.06
C LEU A 76 -0.30 14.60 -11.10
N LEU A 77 -0.94 14.85 -9.96
CA LEU A 77 -1.94 15.90 -9.79
C LEU A 77 -1.35 17.29 -10.06
N ALA A 78 -0.15 17.58 -9.56
CA ALA A 78 0.56 18.85 -9.82
C ALA A 78 0.90 19.06 -11.30
N CYS A 79 1.12 17.97 -12.04
CA CYS A 79 1.30 18.00 -13.51
C CYS A 79 -0.02 18.12 -14.29
N GLY A 80 -1.17 18.24 -13.63
CA GLY A 80 -2.49 18.35 -14.25
C GLY A 80 -3.11 17.02 -14.68
N THR A 81 -2.52 15.88 -14.29
CA THR A 81 -3.12 14.56 -14.54
C THR A 81 -4.32 14.37 -13.62
N ARG A 82 -5.46 13.93 -14.16
CA ARG A 82 -6.63 13.61 -13.34
C ARG A 82 -6.42 12.32 -12.56
N ALA A 83 -6.95 12.21 -11.35
CA ALA A 83 -6.83 10.97 -10.57
C ALA A 83 -8.19 10.45 -10.11
N ILE A 84 -8.33 9.11 -10.15
CA ILE A 84 -9.39 8.35 -9.49
C ILE A 84 -8.72 7.62 -8.33
N LEU A 85 -9.12 7.92 -7.10
CA LEU A 85 -8.52 7.33 -5.90
C LEU A 85 -9.37 6.16 -5.43
N VAL A 86 -8.79 4.97 -5.35
CA VAL A 86 -9.40 3.77 -4.75
C VAL A 86 -8.70 3.51 -3.41
N THR A 87 -9.46 3.61 -2.31
CA THR A 87 -8.88 3.48 -0.96
C THR A 87 -9.76 2.60 -0.07
N PRO A 88 -9.43 1.32 0.12
CA PRO A 88 -10.28 0.42 0.87
C PRO A 88 -10.25 0.70 2.38
N ARG A 89 -9.15 1.27 2.89
CA ARG A 89 -8.94 1.62 4.30
C ARG A 89 -8.72 3.13 4.50
N ASP A 90 -8.56 3.54 5.75
CA ASP A 90 -8.07 4.88 6.07
C ASP A 90 -6.60 5.00 5.66
N THR A 91 -6.30 6.00 4.83
CA THR A 91 -4.99 6.21 4.22
C THR A 91 -4.71 7.70 4.09
N PRO A 92 -3.46 8.17 4.24
CA PRO A 92 -3.07 9.54 3.94
C PRO A 92 -3.39 9.99 2.51
N LEU A 93 -3.60 9.06 1.58
CA LEU A 93 -4.06 9.38 0.22
C LEU A 93 -5.42 10.10 0.22
N ARG A 94 -6.26 9.88 1.25
CA ARG A 94 -7.56 10.56 1.40
C ARG A 94 -7.44 12.07 1.50
N ALA A 95 -6.32 12.61 1.98
CA ALA A 95 -6.13 14.06 2.03
C ALA A 95 -6.00 14.69 0.62
N LEU A 96 -5.75 13.89 -0.42
CA LEU A 96 -5.76 14.37 -1.81
C LEU A 96 -7.18 14.43 -2.41
N VAL A 97 -8.20 13.86 -1.77
CA VAL A 97 -9.58 13.78 -2.32
C VAL A 97 -10.16 15.16 -2.65
N ALA A 98 -9.79 16.18 -1.87
CA ALA A 98 -10.24 17.55 -2.11
C ALA A 98 -9.47 18.29 -3.23
N HIS A 99 -8.48 17.66 -3.85
CA HIS A 99 -7.69 18.27 -4.91
C HIS A 99 -8.51 18.45 -6.21
N PRO A 100 -8.41 19.58 -6.94
CA PRO A 100 -9.25 19.86 -8.11
C PRO A 100 -9.15 18.84 -9.25
N HIS A 101 -8.00 18.19 -9.38
CA HIS A 101 -7.77 17.14 -10.39
C HIS A 101 -8.16 15.72 -9.92
N VAL A 102 -8.65 15.54 -8.70
CA VAL A 102 -9.26 14.27 -8.28
C VAL A 102 -10.71 14.26 -8.76
N VAL A 103 -11.04 13.35 -9.67
CA VAL A 103 -12.36 13.28 -10.33
C VAL A 103 -13.32 12.31 -9.65
N ALA A 104 -12.78 11.36 -8.88
CA ALA A 104 -13.56 10.44 -8.07
C ALA A 104 -12.72 9.86 -6.93
N HIS A 105 -13.41 9.54 -5.83
CA HIS A 105 -12.90 8.75 -4.72
C HIS A 105 -13.83 7.55 -4.52
N LEU A 106 -13.27 6.35 -4.58
CA LEU A 106 -13.96 5.06 -4.45
C LEU A 106 -13.47 4.39 -3.17
N PRO A 107 -14.17 4.56 -2.03
CA PRO A 107 -13.78 3.95 -0.77
C PRO A 107 -14.28 2.49 -0.65
N GLY A 108 -13.68 1.75 0.27
CA GLY A 108 -14.11 0.39 0.65
C GLY A 108 -13.42 -0.73 -0.14
N ALA A 109 -13.50 -1.96 0.39
CA ALA A 109 -12.82 -3.13 -0.17
C ALA A 109 -13.50 -3.68 -1.45
N ASP A 110 -14.78 -3.40 -1.62
CA ASP A 110 -15.59 -3.91 -2.74
C ASP A 110 -15.59 -2.94 -3.92
N LEU A 111 -14.48 -2.93 -4.68
CA LEU A 111 -14.41 -2.12 -5.90
C LEU A 111 -15.30 -2.73 -7.00
N ALA A 112 -16.44 -2.09 -7.22
CA ALA A 112 -17.39 -2.45 -8.26
C ALA A 112 -17.00 -1.88 -9.65
N GLU A 113 -17.43 -2.57 -10.70
CA GLU A 113 -17.17 -2.19 -12.10
C GLU A 113 -17.81 -0.84 -12.46
N GLN A 114 -19.11 -0.68 -12.20
CA GLN A 114 -19.85 0.51 -12.65
C GLN A 114 -19.32 1.84 -12.06
N PRO A 115 -19.05 1.95 -10.73
CA PRO A 115 -18.50 3.20 -10.18
C PRO A 115 -17.14 3.59 -10.78
N LEU A 116 -16.30 2.60 -11.13
CA LEU A 116 -15.02 2.84 -11.77
C LEU A 116 -15.21 3.32 -13.22
N LEU A 117 -16.11 2.69 -13.98
CA LEU A 117 -16.44 3.12 -15.33
C LEU A 117 -17.01 4.55 -15.37
N ASP A 118 -17.92 4.88 -14.46
CA ASP A 118 -18.49 6.23 -14.35
C ASP A 118 -17.40 7.27 -14.00
N ALA A 119 -16.45 6.89 -13.14
CA ALA A 119 -15.31 7.73 -12.82
C ALA A 119 -14.38 7.96 -14.03
N LEU A 120 -14.11 6.92 -14.82
CA LEU A 120 -13.31 7.02 -16.05
C LEU A 120 -14.01 7.88 -17.10
N ALA A 121 -15.33 7.74 -17.27
CA ALA A 121 -16.12 8.55 -18.19
C ALA A 121 -16.07 10.05 -17.83
N ARG A 122 -16.12 10.39 -16.53
CA ARG A 122 -15.95 11.79 -16.06
C ARG A 122 -14.57 12.37 -16.36
N ALA A 123 -13.56 11.51 -16.53
CA ALA A 123 -12.20 11.92 -16.81
C ALA A 123 -11.86 11.98 -18.30
N GLU A 124 -12.79 11.59 -19.18
CA GLU A 124 -12.59 11.45 -20.62
C GLU A 124 -12.02 12.73 -21.27
N GLY A 125 -11.18 12.54 -22.29
CA GLY A 125 -10.54 13.64 -23.03
C GLY A 125 -9.32 14.27 -22.34
N ALA A 126 -8.89 13.76 -21.18
CA ALA A 126 -7.65 14.18 -20.54
C ALA A 126 -6.91 12.98 -19.92
N PRO A 127 -5.59 13.08 -19.69
CA PRO A 127 -4.84 12.02 -19.01
C PRO A 127 -5.40 11.75 -17.62
N VAL A 128 -5.65 10.48 -17.31
CA VAL A 128 -6.19 10.02 -16.02
C VAL A 128 -5.38 8.87 -15.46
N VAL A 129 -5.15 8.87 -14.15
CA VAL A 129 -4.54 7.77 -13.41
C VAL A 129 -5.56 7.18 -12.43
N VAL A 130 -5.73 5.87 -12.44
CA VAL A 130 -6.39 5.14 -11.36
C VAL A 130 -5.33 4.79 -10.33
N VAL A 131 -5.48 5.32 -9.12
CA VAL A 131 -4.57 5.08 -7.99
C VAL A 131 -5.24 4.10 -7.04
N VAL A 132 -4.70 2.89 -6.94
CA VAL A 132 -5.23 1.83 -6.08
C VAL A 132 -4.31 1.68 -4.86
N ASP A 133 -4.80 2.13 -3.72
CA ASP A 133 -4.15 1.84 -2.44
C ASP A 133 -4.57 0.46 -1.92
N ASP A 134 -3.73 -0.19 -1.12
CA ASP A 134 -3.95 -1.54 -0.58
C ASP A 134 -4.47 -2.54 -1.63
N ALA A 135 -3.78 -2.64 -2.77
CA ALA A 135 -4.12 -3.49 -3.91
C ALA A 135 -4.42 -4.95 -3.54
N ASP A 136 -3.84 -5.43 -2.43
CA ASP A 136 -4.05 -6.75 -1.85
C ASP A 136 -5.52 -7.02 -1.50
N MET A 137 -6.28 -5.97 -1.17
CA MET A 137 -7.71 -6.04 -0.87
C MET A 137 -8.59 -6.11 -2.11
N HIS A 138 -8.04 -5.84 -3.29
CA HIS A 138 -8.77 -5.76 -4.56
C HIS A 138 -8.40 -6.87 -5.55
N THR A 139 -7.74 -7.93 -5.08
CA THR A 139 -7.30 -9.07 -5.90
C THR A 139 -8.47 -9.79 -6.58
N ASN A 140 -9.64 -9.82 -5.95
CA ASN A 140 -10.87 -10.44 -6.45
C ASN A 140 -12.01 -9.43 -6.64
N CYS A 141 -11.71 -8.16 -6.91
CA CYS A 141 -12.73 -7.14 -7.09
C CYS A 141 -13.55 -7.35 -8.36
N LEU A 142 -14.79 -6.86 -8.37
CA LEU A 142 -15.67 -6.93 -9.54
C LEU A 142 -15.17 -6.05 -10.69
N ALA A 143 -14.33 -5.04 -10.41
CA ALA A 143 -13.72 -4.18 -11.40
C ALA A 143 -12.48 -4.79 -12.11
N ASP A 144 -12.14 -6.06 -11.87
CA ASP A 144 -10.99 -6.74 -12.51
C ASP A 144 -10.95 -6.55 -14.05
N PRO A 145 -12.05 -6.74 -14.81
CA PRO A 145 -12.04 -6.55 -16.26
C PRO A 145 -11.66 -5.13 -16.68
N VAL A 146 -12.10 -4.13 -15.92
CA VAL A 146 -11.80 -2.71 -16.18
C VAL A 146 -10.33 -2.42 -15.92
N LEU A 147 -9.80 -2.87 -14.78
CA LEU A 147 -8.39 -2.68 -14.42
C LEU A 147 -7.46 -3.39 -15.42
N ARG A 148 -7.81 -4.60 -15.86
CA ARG A 148 -7.09 -5.31 -16.94
C ARG A 148 -7.14 -4.53 -18.25
N GLY A 149 -8.29 -3.96 -18.61
CA GLY A 149 -8.43 -3.10 -19.78
C GLY A 149 -7.48 -1.89 -19.74
N ILE A 150 -7.31 -1.27 -18.57
CA ILE A 150 -6.36 -0.18 -18.35
C ILE A 150 -4.92 -0.65 -18.55
N VAL A 151 -4.54 -1.81 -17.99
CA VAL A 151 -3.18 -2.35 -18.16
C VAL A 151 -2.89 -2.68 -19.62
N ALA A 152 -3.85 -3.30 -20.31
CA ALA A 152 -3.67 -3.77 -21.68
C ALA A 152 -3.68 -2.64 -22.72
N SER A 153 -4.50 -1.61 -22.54
CA SER A 153 -4.80 -0.61 -23.58
C SER A 153 -4.87 0.84 -23.08
N GLY A 154 -4.60 1.08 -21.79
CA GLY A 154 -4.74 2.38 -21.18
C GLY A 154 -3.84 3.45 -21.80
N ARG A 155 -2.63 3.08 -22.26
CA ARG A 155 -1.71 4.02 -22.93
C ARG A 155 -2.36 4.73 -24.11
N ASP A 156 -3.10 3.99 -24.95
CA ASP A 156 -3.75 4.53 -26.15
C ASP A 156 -4.93 5.46 -25.80
N ARG A 157 -5.45 5.33 -24.58
CA ARG A 157 -6.57 6.12 -24.04
C ARG A 157 -6.13 7.19 -23.03
N GLY A 158 -4.82 7.42 -22.87
CA GLY A 158 -4.29 8.33 -21.86
C GLY A 158 -4.65 7.93 -20.41
N THR A 159 -4.94 6.65 -20.18
CA THR A 159 -5.31 6.09 -18.88
C THR A 159 -4.16 5.27 -18.32
N ALA A 160 -3.76 5.55 -17.08
CA ALA A 160 -2.71 4.84 -16.37
C ALA A 160 -3.24 4.19 -15.08
N LEU A 161 -2.49 3.21 -14.58
CA LEU A 161 -2.74 2.56 -13.30
C LEU A 161 -1.51 2.71 -12.42
N VAL A 162 -1.71 3.18 -11.19
CA VAL A 162 -0.71 3.18 -10.11
C VAL A 162 -1.31 2.39 -8.97
N TYR A 163 -0.54 1.49 -8.36
CA TYR A 163 -1.02 0.69 -7.24
C TYR A 163 0.04 0.54 -6.17
N ALA A 164 -0.39 0.41 -4.92
CA ALA A 164 0.46 0.02 -3.79
C ALA A 164 -0.12 -1.22 -3.14
N GLY A 165 0.74 -2.12 -2.68
CA GLY A 165 0.34 -3.35 -2.01
C GLY A 165 1.52 -4.02 -1.33
N VAL A 166 1.24 -5.09 -0.60
CA VAL A 166 2.21 -5.93 0.08
C VAL A 166 2.94 -6.76 -0.97
N SER A 167 4.25 -6.61 -1.04
CA SER A 167 5.09 -7.26 -2.06
C SER A 167 4.91 -8.78 -2.09
N GLU A 168 4.70 -9.44 -0.95
CA GLU A 168 4.41 -10.87 -0.87
C GLU A 168 3.13 -11.25 -1.63
N VAL A 169 2.02 -10.54 -1.39
CA VAL A 169 0.73 -10.80 -2.04
C VAL A 169 0.83 -10.51 -3.54
N VAL A 170 1.42 -9.38 -3.93
CA VAL A 170 1.64 -9.02 -5.35
C VAL A 170 2.53 -10.06 -6.05
N THR A 171 3.52 -10.61 -5.36
CA THR A 171 4.41 -11.65 -5.91
C THR A 171 3.70 -12.99 -6.09
N GLN A 172 2.76 -13.33 -5.22
CA GLN A 172 2.02 -14.59 -5.28
C GLN A 172 0.84 -14.53 -6.27
N HIS A 173 0.28 -13.35 -6.54
CA HIS A 173 -0.84 -13.18 -7.47
C HIS A 173 -0.38 -13.22 -8.94
N MET A 174 -0.69 -14.32 -9.62
CA MET A 174 -0.31 -14.58 -11.02
C MET A 174 -1.40 -14.22 -12.04
N PHE A 175 -2.65 -14.09 -11.59
CA PHE A 175 -3.83 -13.89 -12.43
C PHE A 175 -4.52 -12.56 -12.12
N GLY A 176 -5.51 -12.20 -12.94
CA GLY A 176 -6.27 -10.96 -12.81
C GLY A 176 -5.45 -9.71 -13.16
N TRP A 177 -6.01 -8.55 -12.84
CA TRP A 177 -5.41 -7.25 -13.11
C TRP A 177 -4.06 -7.08 -12.43
N LEU A 178 -3.90 -7.57 -11.20
CA LEU A 178 -2.65 -7.43 -10.45
C LEU A 178 -1.53 -8.26 -11.09
N GLY A 179 -1.85 -9.48 -11.52
CA GLY A 179 -0.92 -10.34 -12.26
C GLY A 179 -0.53 -9.77 -13.63
N GLU A 180 -1.45 -9.08 -14.32
CA GLU A 180 -1.14 -8.38 -15.59
C GLU A 180 -0.31 -7.11 -15.35
N ALA A 181 -0.69 -6.28 -14.38
CA ALA A 181 0.00 -5.04 -14.03
C ALA A 181 1.46 -5.31 -13.64
N ARG A 182 1.71 -6.40 -12.88
CA ARG A 182 3.06 -6.84 -12.51
C ARG A 182 3.96 -7.11 -13.72
N ARG A 183 3.41 -7.57 -14.85
CA ARG A 183 4.23 -7.86 -16.05
C ARG A 183 4.87 -6.61 -16.65
N ALA A 184 4.34 -5.42 -16.33
CA ALA A 184 4.96 -4.16 -16.72
C ALA A 184 6.34 -3.95 -16.05
N ARG A 185 6.63 -4.66 -14.94
CA ARG A 185 7.93 -4.62 -14.24
C ARG A 185 8.41 -3.20 -13.95
N SER A 186 7.49 -2.34 -13.53
CA SER A 186 7.75 -0.93 -13.26
C SER A 186 7.18 -0.56 -11.90
N GLY A 187 7.93 0.24 -11.15
CA GLY A 187 7.55 0.66 -9.81
C GLY A 187 8.74 0.89 -8.90
N ALA A 188 8.46 0.88 -7.60
CA ALA A 188 9.44 1.07 -6.54
C ALA A 188 9.19 0.05 -5.43
N LEU A 189 10.25 -0.63 -4.96
CA LEU A 189 10.20 -1.56 -3.84
C LEU A 189 10.62 -0.87 -2.56
N ILE A 190 9.78 -0.97 -1.54
CA ILE A 190 9.95 -0.27 -0.28
C ILE A 190 10.38 -1.30 0.78
N ALA A 191 11.69 -1.45 0.99
CA ALA A 191 12.37 -2.42 1.89
C ALA A 191 11.97 -3.83 1.55
N PRO A 192 12.48 -4.30 0.39
CA PRO A 192 12.33 -5.70 0.08
C PRO A 192 12.85 -6.55 1.24
N GLN A 193 12.07 -7.56 1.61
CA GLN A 193 12.40 -8.52 2.67
C GLN A 193 13.05 -9.78 2.10
N THR A 194 12.91 -9.99 0.79
CA THR A 194 13.50 -11.13 0.07
C THR A 194 14.09 -10.66 -1.26
N ILE A 195 15.06 -11.42 -1.77
CA ILE A 195 15.66 -11.14 -3.09
C ILE A 195 14.69 -11.41 -4.26
N VAL A 196 13.66 -12.23 -4.03
CA VAL A 196 12.67 -12.64 -5.04
C VAL A 196 11.75 -11.48 -5.41
N GLU A 197 11.54 -10.53 -4.49
CA GLU A 197 10.75 -9.32 -4.76
C GLU A 197 11.30 -8.48 -5.91
N GLY A 198 12.58 -8.65 -6.28
CA GLY A 198 13.17 -8.05 -7.48
C GLY A 198 12.44 -8.39 -8.78
N ASP A 199 11.77 -9.55 -8.83
CA ASP A 199 10.97 -9.97 -9.99
C ASP A 199 9.79 -9.03 -10.27
N LEU A 200 9.31 -8.30 -9.25
CA LEU A 200 8.28 -7.26 -9.40
C LEU A 200 8.77 -6.08 -10.25
N LEU A 201 10.09 -5.84 -10.26
CA LEU A 201 10.74 -4.80 -11.06
C LEU A 201 11.56 -5.37 -12.23
N GLY A 202 11.60 -6.70 -12.39
CA GLY A 202 12.42 -7.34 -13.42
C GLY A 202 13.92 -7.27 -13.20
N VAL A 203 14.37 -7.07 -11.95
CA VAL A 203 15.79 -6.92 -11.58
C VAL A 203 16.19 -7.93 -10.52
N ARG A 204 17.49 -8.23 -10.41
CA ARG A 204 17.99 -9.01 -9.28
C ARG A 204 18.36 -8.09 -8.13
N LEU A 205 17.78 -8.35 -6.96
CA LEU A 205 18.20 -7.69 -5.72
C LEU A 205 19.48 -8.34 -5.18
N SER A 206 20.39 -7.51 -4.66
CA SER A 206 21.55 -8.00 -3.92
C SER A 206 21.15 -8.42 -2.51
N PRO A 207 21.88 -9.34 -1.86
CA PRO A 207 21.65 -9.67 -0.45
C PRO A 207 21.75 -8.43 0.46
N ASP A 208 22.62 -7.48 0.13
CA ASP A 208 22.78 -6.25 0.91
C ASP A 208 21.55 -5.33 0.85
N ALA A 209 20.83 -5.35 -0.28
CA ALA A 209 19.58 -4.59 -0.43
C ALA A 209 18.45 -5.10 0.50
N VAL A 210 18.60 -6.32 1.04
CA VAL A 210 17.59 -7.02 1.85
C VAL A 210 18.04 -7.19 3.31
N ARG A 211 19.34 -7.29 3.59
CA ARG A 211 19.89 -7.51 4.94
C ARG A 211 19.87 -6.27 5.85
N GLY A 212 19.69 -5.08 5.28
CA GLY A 212 19.70 -3.83 6.03
C GLY A 212 18.42 -3.60 6.83
N GLN A 213 18.51 -2.91 7.97
CA GLN A 213 17.31 -2.38 8.62
C GLN A 213 16.56 -1.46 7.64
N PRO A 214 15.23 -1.62 7.48
CA PRO A 214 14.41 -0.73 6.67
C PRO A 214 14.66 0.73 7.04
N ARG A 215 15.07 1.54 6.06
CA ARG A 215 15.21 2.98 6.24
C ARG A 215 13.96 3.68 5.69
N PRO A 216 13.21 4.42 6.53
CA PRO A 216 12.07 5.21 6.06
C PRO A 216 12.47 6.16 4.93
N GLY A 217 11.58 6.35 3.96
CA GLY A 217 11.83 7.22 2.81
C GLY A 217 12.89 6.69 1.84
N ARG A 218 13.20 5.38 1.83
CA ARG A 218 14.02 4.76 0.78
C ARG A 218 13.22 3.73 0.00
N ALA A 219 13.42 3.75 -1.32
CA ALA A 219 12.89 2.76 -2.24
C ALA A 219 13.96 2.31 -3.24
N VAL A 220 13.85 1.05 -3.67
CA VAL A 220 14.64 0.48 -4.76
C VAL A 220 13.82 0.61 -6.03
N VAL A 221 14.42 1.20 -7.07
CA VAL A 221 13.84 1.35 -8.40
C VAL A 221 14.78 0.76 -9.44
N VAL A 222 14.28 0.60 -10.67
CA VAL A 222 15.14 0.27 -11.82
C VAL A 222 15.85 1.53 -12.27
N ASP A 223 17.17 1.48 -12.39
CA ASP A 223 17.95 2.53 -13.02
C ASP A 223 17.66 2.55 -14.53
N PRO A 224 17.07 3.63 -15.08
CA PRO A 224 16.76 3.69 -16.50
C PRO A 224 18.00 3.70 -17.40
N ALA A 225 19.17 4.10 -16.90
CA ALA A 225 20.40 4.15 -17.67
C ALA A 225 21.11 2.79 -17.73
N THR A 226 21.09 2.02 -16.64
CA THR A 226 21.85 0.77 -16.52
C THR A 226 20.98 -0.49 -16.56
N GLY A 227 19.66 -0.36 -16.35
CA GLY A 227 18.76 -1.49 -16.11
C GLY A 227 19.00 -2.22 -14.78
N GLY A 228 19.95 -1.72 -13.97
CA GLY A 228 20.28 -2.24 -12.65
C GLY A 228 19.35 -1.70 -11.56
N THR A 229 19.73 -1.91 -10.31
CA THR A 229 19.01 -1.35 -9.15
C THR A 229 19.57 0.00 -8.76
N LEU A 230 18.69 0.95 -8.45
CA LEU A 230 19.03 2.25 -7.86
C LEU A 230 18.23 2.43 -6.57
N THR A 231 18.90 2.81 -5.48
CA THR A 231 18.19 3.20 -4.25
C THR A 231 17.98 4.71 -4.26
N ILE A 232 16.73 5.14 -4.18
CA ILE A 232 16.35 6.55 -4.12
C ILE A 232 15.83 6.91 -2.72
N CYS A 233 15.99 8.18 -2.36
CA CYS A 233 15.30 8.76 -1.21
C CYS A 233 13.98 9.38 -1.70
N LEU A 234 12.87 8.98 -1.11
CA LEU A 234 11.56 9.54 -1.33
C LEU A 234 11.35 10.71 -0.36
N PRO A 235 10.82 11.85 -0.83
CA PRO A 235 10.51 12.96 0.05
C PRO A 235 9.43 12.58 1.04
N ASN A 236 9.51 13.14 2.25
CA ASN A 236 8.42 13.05 3.21
C ASN A 236 7.30 13.99 2.78
N THR A 237 6.41 13.50 1.92
CA THR A 237 5.26 14.27 1.44
C THR A 237 4.12 14.14 2.43
N SER A 238 3.87 15.19 3.22
CA SER A 238 2.59 15.31 3.91
C SER A 238 1.53 15.66 2.87
N ALA A 239 0.49 14.83 2.74
CA ALA A 239 -0.66 15.16 1.90
C ALA A 239 -1.35 16.40 2.47
N ARG A 240 -1.02 17.57 1.92
CA ARG A 240 -1.68 18.84 2.17
C ARG A 240 -2.19 19.33 0.83
N VAL A 241 -3.48 19.65 0.76
CA VAL A 241 -4.03 20.38 -0.38
C VAL A 241 -3.37 21.76 -0.35
N VAL A 242 -2.63 22.09 -1.41
CA VAL A 242 -2.08 23.42 -1.64
C VAL A 242 -3.12 24.26 -2.38
#